data_AF-A0A2N1M8U6-F1
#
_entry.id   AF-A0A2N1M8U6-F1
#
_cell.length_a   1.000
_cell.length_b   1.000
_cell.length_c   1.000
_cell.angle_alpha   90.00
_cell.angle_beta   90.00
_cell.angle_gamma   90.00
#
_symmetry.space_group_name_H-M   'P 1'
#
loop_
_entity.id
_entity.type
_entity.pdbx_description
1 polymer ?
#
loop_
_entity_poly.entity_id
_entity_poly.type
_entity_poly.pdbx_seq_one_letter_code
_entity_poly.pdbx_strand_id
1 'polypeptide(L)'
;MDESEQDDYLTDNGLCYAKVLLIIQVLSTKLEKNLELALVYWYDFAYYDRDDNDTQHRDDDNHDNLYFYKCAILKHVDHYTLIPIASIANIVHIIPKFDMSNVFYVNKYIEYY
;
A
#
# COMPACT_ATOMS: atom_id res chain seq x y z
N MET A 1 2.65 -1.04 10.27
CA MET A 1 3.17 -2.41 10.21
C MET A 1 3.66 -2.77 11.59
N ASP A 2 3.17 -3.89 12.12
CA ASP A 2 3.90 -4.59 13.19
C ASP A 2 5.19 -5.17 12.57
N GLU A 3 6.29 -5.19 13.30
CA GLU A 3 7.58 -5.69 12.78
C GLU A 3 7.48 -7.18 12.39
N SER A 4 6.55 -7.91 12.99
CA SER A 4 6.31 -9.34 12.73
C SER A 4 5.68 -9.64 11.36
N GLU A 5 5.00 -8.66 10.75
CA GLU A 5 4.32 -8.83 9.45
C GLU A 5 5.06 -8.13 8.30
N GLN A 6 6.19 -7.48 8.59
CA GLN A 6 6.91 -6.67 7.61
C GLN A 6 7.53 -7.51 6.47
N ASP A 7 7.83 -8.78 6.74
CA ASP A 7 8.37 -9.73 5.75
C ASP A 7 7.30 -10.28 4.79
N ASP A 8 6.01 -10.12 5.10
CA ASP A 8 4.90 -10.68 4.30
C ASP A 8 4.41 -9.72 3.20
N TYR A 9 4.92 -8.49 3.12
CA TYR A 9 4.45 -7.46 2.16
C TYR A 9 5.58 -6.95 1.27
N LEU A 10 5.24 -6.73 0.00
CA LEU A 10 6.17 -6.11 -0.94
C LEU A 10 6.18 -4.59 -0.78
N THR A 11 7.37 -3.99 -0.82
CA THR A 11 7.54 -2.53 -0.68
C THR A 11 7.97 -1.90 -2.00
N ASP A 12 7.52 -0.67 -2.24
CA ASP A 12 7.92 0.15 -3.38
C ASP A 12 8.96 1.16 -2.90
N ASN A 13 10.24 0.85 -3.11
CA ASN A 13 11.37 1.62 -2.57
C ASN A 13 11.29 1.84 -1.04
N GLY A 14 10.92 0.79 -0.29
CA GLY A 14 10.77 0.84 1.17
C GLY A 14 9.50 1.54 1.65
N LEU A 15 8.58 1.90 0.75
CA LEU A 15 7.27 2.46 1.09
C LEU A 15 6.14 1.45 0.86
N CYS A 16 5.13 1.51 1.73
CA CYS A 16 3.87 0.78 1.58
C CYS A 16 2.75 1.74 1.20
N TYR A 17 1.69 1.22 0.59
CA TYR A 17 0.51 2.00 0.23
C TYR A 17 -0.64 1.71 1.16
N ALA A 18 -1.37 2.75 1.57
CA ALA A 18 -2.55 2.60 2.40
C ALA A 18 -3.60 3.68 2.10
N LYS A 19 -4.86 3.34 2.31
CA LYS A 19 -5.98 4.28 2.29
C LYS A 19 -6.24 4.78 3.70
N VAL A 20 -6.14 6.09 3.91
CA VAL A 20 -6.60 6.70 5.17
C VAL A 20 -8.12 6.63 5.21
N LEU A 21 -8.66 6.04 6.28
CA LEU A 21 -10.09 5.94 6.52
C LEU A 21 -10.59 6.96 7.54
N LEU A 22 -9.78 7.23 8.56
CA LEU A 22 -10.12 8.14 9.63
C LEU A 22 -8.87 8.82 10.19
N ILE A 23 -8.97 10.10 10.50
CA ILE A 23 -7.96 10.85 11.24
C ILE A 23 -8.51 11.09 12.64
N ILE A 24 -7.71 10.80 13.66
CA ILE A 24 -8.09 10.88 15.06
C ILE A 24 -7.02 11.65 15.82
N GLN A 25 -7.44 12.61 16.64
CA GLN A 25 -6.59 13.23 17.65
C GLN A 25 -7.01 12.73 19.02
N VAL A 26 -6.09 12.08 19.74
CA VAL A 26 -6.31 11.59 21.09
C VAL A 26 -5.60 12.51 22.08
N LEU A 27 -6.39 13.14 22.94
CA LEU A 27 -5.90 13.96 24.05
C LEU A 27 -5.59 13.04 25.23
N SER A 28 -4.33 12.91 25.62
CA SER A 28 -3.94 12.08 26.75
C SER A 28 -3.23 12.89 27.81
N THR A 29 -3.91 13.09 28.95
CA THR A 29 -3.34 13.76 30.12
C THR A 29 -2.23 12.93 30.76
N LYS A 30 -2.23 11.60 30.60
CA LYS A 30 -1.17 10.71 31.12
C LYS A 30 0.12 10.78 30.32
N LEU A 31 0.02 10.98 29.01
CA LEU A 31 1.19 11.08 28.12
C LEU A 31 1.67 12.53 27.97
N GLU A 32 0.98 13.50 28.57
CA GLU A 32 1.22 14.95 28.46
C GLU A 32 1.36 15.43 27.00
N LYS A 33 0.74 14.71 26.06
CA LYS A 33 0.79 15.01 24.63
C LYS A 33 -0.47 14.57 23.92
N ASN A 34 -0.72 15.20 22.79
CA ASN A 34 -1.74 14.80 21.85
C ASN A 34 -1.14 13.77 20.88
N LEU A 35 -1.87 12.69 20.62
CA LEU A 35 -1.51 11.71 19.60
C LEU A 35 -2.34 11.97 18.36
N GLU A 36 -1.69 12.21 17.23
CA GLU A 36 -2.32 12.40 15.94
C GLU A 36 -2.13 11.12 15.12
N LEU A 37 -3.22 10.38 14.95
CA LEU A 37 -3.23 9.05 14.37
C LEU A 37 -4.13 9.00 13.14
N ALA A 38 -3.78 8.14 12.20
CA ALA A 38 -4.61 7.77 11.07
C ALA A 38 -4.95 6.28 11.15
N LEU A 39 -6.23 5.94 11.07
CA LEU A 39 -6.66 4.58 10.77
C LEU A 39 -6.49 4.36 9.26
N VAL A 40 -5.68 3.37 8.91
CA VAL A 40 -5.38 3.06 7.51
C VAL A 40 -5.80 1.64 7.14
N TYR A 41 -6.17 1.47 5.88
CA TYR A 41 -6.47 0.19 5.24
C TYR A 41 -5.43 -0.08 4.16
N TRP A 42 -4.72 -1.20 4.28
CA TRP A 42 -3.50 -1.43 3.51
C TRP A 42 -3.76 -1.96 2.10
N TYR A 43 -2.78 -1.69 1.24
CA TYR A 43 -2.63 -2.33 -0.05
C TYR A 43 -1.35 -3.16 -0.07
N ASP A 44 -1.38 -4.23 -0.86
CA ASP A 44 -0.19 -4.99 -1.25
C ASP A 44 -0.14 -5.11 -2.76
N PHE A 45 1.01 -5.52 -3.30
CA PHE A 45 1.16 -5.73 -4.72
C PHE A 45 0.22 -6.83 -5.24
N ALA A 46 -0.46 -6.53 -6.34
CA ALA A 46 -1.26 -7.51 -7.06
C ALA A 46 -0.36 -8.26 -8.04
N TYR A 47 -0.03 -9.52 -7.72
CA TYR A 47 0.67 -10.39 -8.64
C TYR A 47 -0.28 -10.86 -9.75
N TYR A 48 0.17 -10.78 -11.00
CA TYR A 48 -0.48 -11.43 -12.13
C TYR A 48 0.38 -12.58 -12.60
N ASP A 49 -0.14 -13.79 -12.50
CA ASP A 49 0.38 -14.91 -13.29
C ASP A 49 0.06 -14.62 -14.76
N ARG A 50 1.03 -14.05 -15.48
CA ARG A 50 1.01 -14.03 -16.94
C ARG A 50 1.30 -15.47 -17.38
N ASP A 51 0.23 -16.16 -17.76
CA ASP A 51 0.16 -17.49 -18.40
C ASP A 51 0.27 -18.72 -17.48
N ASP A 52 -0.89 -19.36 -17.26
CA ASP A 52 -1.12 -20.69 -16.65
C ASP A 52 -0.57 -21.87 -17.48
N ASN A 53 0.49 -21.63 -18.28
CA ASN A 53 1.08 -22.65 -19.16
C ASN A 53 2.62 -22.72 -19.10
N ASP A 54 3.28 -21.94 -18.24
CA ASP A 54 4.72 -22.09 -18.02
C ASP A 54 5.01 -22.27 -16.53
N THR A 55 4.66 -23.45 -16.03
CA THR A 55 4.91 -23.87 -14.66
C THR A 55 6.37 -24.24 -14.44
N GLN A 56 7.32 -23.39 -14.82
CA GLN A 56 8.71 -23.57 -14.42
C GLN A 56 9.49 -22.27 -14.59
N HIS A 57 9.45 -21.43 -13.55
CA HIS A 57 10.54 -20.60 -13.03
C HIS A 57 9.93 -19.56 -12.09
N ARG A 58 9.66 -19.98 -10.84
CA ARG A 58 9.45 -19.05 -9.71
C ARG A 58 10.82 -18.49 -9.32
N ASP A 59 11.39 -17.69 -10.21
CA ASP A 59 12.48 -16.82 -9.83
C ASP A 59 11.85 -15.57 -9.22
N ASP A 60 12.25 -15.29 -7.98
CA ASP A 60 11.82 -14.25 -7.04
C ASP A 60 11.97 -12.79 -7.57
N ASP A 61 12.32 -12.64 -8.85
CA ASP A 61 12.80 -11.39 -9.45
C ASP A 61 11.94 -10.88 -10.62
N ASN A 62 10.76 -11.45 -10.88
CA ASN A 62 9.89 -10.93 -11.96
C ASN A 62 9.06 -9.71 -11.52
N HIS A 63 9.77 -8.64 -11.11
CA HIS A 63 9.20 -7.34 -10.74
C HIS A 63 8.38 -6.70 -11.87
N ASP A 64 8.56 -7.11 -13.13
CA ASP A 64 7.84 -6.56 -14.28
C ASP A 64 6.34 -6.88 -14.29
N ASN A 65 5.89 -7.90 -13.54
CA ASN A 65 4.46 -8.21 -13.40
C ASN A 65 3.75 -7.34 -12.35
N LEU A 66 4.51 -6.63 -11.53
CA LEU A 66 4.01 -5.77 -10.45
C LEU A 66 3.76 -4.33 -10.91
N TYR A 67 4.17 -3.98 -12.13
CA TYR A 67 4.05 -2.64 -12.70
C TYR A 67 3.42 -2.66 -14.09
N PHE A 68 2.49 -1.74 -14.34
CA PHE A 68 1.92 -1.49 -15.66
C PHE A 68 2.21 -0.04 -16.08
N TYR A 69 2.93 0.15 -17.18
CA TYR A 69 3.43 1.48 -17.60
C TYR A 69 4.10 2.26 -16.45
N LYS A 70 4.94 1.59 -15.64
CA LYS A 70 5.62 2.13 -14.44
C LYS A 70 4.72 2.47 -13.25
N CYS A 71 3.42 2.20 -13.32
CA CYS A 71 2.51 2.32 -12.18
C CYS A 71 2.48 0.99 -11.42
N ALA A 72 2.72 1.03 -10.10
CA ALA A 72 2.56 -0.13 -9.24
C ALA A 72 1.11 -0.63 -9.29
N ILE A 73 0.93 -1.95 -9.34
CA ILE A 73 -0.39 -2.59 -9.36
C ILE A 73 -0.67 -3.20 -8.00
N LEU A 74 -1.80 -2.83 -7.41
CA LEU A 74 -2.13 -3.11 -6.02
C LEU A 74 -3.47 -3.84 -5.88
N LYS A 75 -3.62 -4.53 -4.74
CA LYS A 75 -4.87 -5.09 -4.22
C LYS A 75 -5.04 -4.70 -2.76
N HIS A 76 -6.27 -4.69 -2.25
CA HIS A 76 -6.46 -4.56 -0.81
C HIS A 76 -5.98 -5.80 -0.06
N VAL A 77 -5.48 -5.57 1.15
CA VAL A 77 -5.26 -6.63 2.15
C VAL A 77 -6.14 -6.31 3.34
N ASP A 78 -6.80 -7.32 3.90
CA ASP A 78 -7.74 -7.21 5.03
C ASP A 78 -7.05 -6.94 6.37
N HIS A 79 -6.24 -5.89 6.39
CA HIS A 79 -5.45 -5.45 7.53
C HIS A 79 -5.67 -3.95 7.78
N TYR A 80 -5.90 -3.59 9.04
CA TYR A 80 -6.18 -2.24 9.49
C TYR A 80 -5.29 -1.89 10.66
N THR A 81 -4.66 -0.72 10.62
CA THR A 81 -3.80 -0.26 11.71
C THR A 81 -3.98 1.22 11.99
N LEU A 82 -3.74 1.62 13.23
CA LEU A 82 -3.50 3.01 13.58
C LEU A 82 -2.01 3.32 13.39
N ILE A 83 -1.70 4.34 12.59
CA ILE A 83 -0.33 4.84 12.41
C ILE A 83 -0.24 6.31 12.83
N PRO A 84 0.92 6.81 13.29
CA PRO A 84 1.14 8.25 13.44
C PRO A 84 0.97 8.97 12.10
N ILE A 85 0.29 10.12 12.08
CA ILE A 85 0.16 10.93 10.85
C ILE A 85 1.55 11.32 10.32
N ALA A 86 2.49 11.60 11.22
CA ALA A 86 3.88 11.94 10.88
C ALA A 86 4.63 10.82 10.12
N SER A 87 4.12 9.59 10.10
CA SER A 87 4.69 8.48 9.34
C SER A 87 4.19 8.42 7.88
N ILE A 88 3.21 9.24 7.51
CA ILE A 88 2.72 9.32 6.12
C ILE A 88 3.74 10.10 5.30
N ALA A 89 4.44 9.41 4.40
CA ALA A 89 5.49 10.01 3.58
C ALA A 89 4.93 10.93 2.49
N ASN A 90 3.92 10.47 1.74
CA ASN A 90 3.36 11.17 0.58
C ASN A 90 1.88 10.86 0.40
N ILE A 91 1.16 11.77 -0.26
CA ILE A 91 -0.19 11.53 -0.80
C ILE A 91 -0.04 11.14 -2.26
N VAL A 92 -0.63 10.02 -2.64
CA VAL A 92 -0.60 9.49 -4.03
C VAL A 92 -2.00 9.23 -4.54
N HIS A 93 -2.13 9.08 -5.85
CA HIS A 93 -3.38 8.70 -6.49
C HIS A 93 -3.45 7.20 -6.71
N ILE A 94 -4.48 6.56 -6.14
CA ILE A 94 -4.78 5.14 -6.37
C ILE A 94 -6.06 5.07 -7.21
N ILE A 95 -5.96 4.49 -8.40
CA ILE A 95 -7.03 4.45 -9.40
C ILE A 95 -7.49 3.00 -9.54
N PRO A 96 -8.79 2.68 -9.36
CA PRO A 96 -9.28 1.33 -9.59
C PRO A 96 -9.15 0.95 -11.07
N LYS A 97 -8.77 -0.29 -11.32
CA LYS A 97 -8.81 -0.88 -12.65
C LYS A 97 -10.28 -1.08 -13.07
N PHE A 98 -10.62 -0.76 -14.31
CA PHE A 98 -12.01 -0.74 -14.77
C PHE A 98 -12.58 -2.15 -14.98
N ASP A 99 -11.77 -3.08 -15.48
CA ASP A 99 -12.13 -4.44 -15.87
C ASP A 99 -11.93 -5.48 -14.77
N MET A 100 -11.32 -5.12 -13.63
CA MET A 100 -11.08 -6.04 -12.52
C MET A 100 -11.39 -5.39 -11.18
N SER A 101 -12.22 -6.07 -10.38
CA SER A 101 -12.49 -5.65 -9.00
C SER A 101 -11.26 -5.81 -8.12
N ASN A 102 -11.13 -4.94 -7.12
CA ASN A 102 -10.07 -4.99 -6.11
C ASN A 102 -8.63 -4.92 -6.68
N VAL A 103 -8.47 -4.39 -7.90
CA VAL A 103 -7.15 -4.07 -8.48
C VAL A 103 -7.05 -2.57 -8.68
N PHE A 104 -5.89 -2.02 -8.38
CA PHE A 104 -5.64 -0.59 -8.44
C PHE A 104 -4.27 -0.27 -9.04
N TYR A 105 -4.15 0.92 -9.62
CA TYR A 105 -2.89 1.47 -10.09
C TYR A 105 -2.48 2.68 -9.25
N VAL A 106 -1.20 2.77 -8.90
CA VAL A 106 -0.63 3.98 -8.28
C VAL A 106 -0.14 4.92 -9.37
N ASN A 107 -0.73 6.11 -9.45
CA ASN A 107 -0.22 7.19 -10.28
C ASN A 107 0.71 8.09 -9.44
N LYS A 108 2.00 8.02 -9.73
CA LYS A 108 3.05 8.83 -9.09
C LYS A 108 3.33 10.16 -9.81
N TYR A 109 2.66 10.44 -10.93
CA TYR A 109 2.97 11.56 -11.82
C TYR A 109 2.01 12.74 -11.72
N ILE A 110 0.98 12.65 -10.86
CA ILE A 110 0.12 13.80 -10.57
C ILE A 110 0.77 14.56 -9.42
N GLU A 111 1.48 15.63 -9.75
CA GLU A 111 1.98 16.61 -8.78
C GLU A 111 0.91 17.69 -8.56
N TYR A 112 0.57 17.97 -7.31
CA TYR A 112 -0.27 19.12 -6.96
C TYR A 112 0.64 20.35 -6.82
N TYR A 113 0.40 21.35 -7.67
CA TYR A 113 1.03 22.66 -7.64
C TYR A 113 0.37 23.59 -6.61
#